data_AF-A0A7X2I5S2-F1
#
_entry.id   AF-A0A7X2I5S2-F1
#
_cell.length_a   1.000
_cell.length_b   1.000
_cell.length_c   1.000
_cell.angle_alpha   90.00
_cell.angle_beta   90.00
_cell.angle_gamma   90.00
#
_symmetry.space_group_name_H-M   'P 1'
#
loop_
_entity.id
_entity.type
_entity.pdbx_description
1 polymer ?
#
loop_
_entity_poly.entity_id
_entity_poly.type
_entity_poly.pdbx_seq_one_letter_code
_entity_poly.pdbx_strand_id
1 'polypeptide(L)'
;MNDEQLLAEIREANLTYLMLAQTMIRKDKAEAVFRLGLSEEACDILGTLSAAQVLKIASRNTLLCSFRVDDEMVWNLLTNHSSNKIGNEATNALHANILMASRVSEVL
;
A
#
# COMPACT_ATOMS: atom_id res chain seq x y z
N MET A 1 -24.59 -7.42 -0.73
CA MET A 1 -23.52 -7.61 -1.72
C MET A 1 -23.55 -9.07 -2.14
N ASN A 2 -23.66 -9.37 -3.43
CA ASN A 2 -23.52 -10.76 -3.92
C ASN A 2 -22.06 -11.01 -4.34
N ASP A 3 -21.69 -12.27 -4.58
CA ASP A 3 -20.30 -12.64 -4.89
C ASP A 3 -19.79 -11.99 -6.17
N GLU A 4 -20.67 -11.78 -7.16
CA GLU A 4 -20.33 -11.10 -8.42
C GLU A 4 -19.97 -9.63 -8.19
N GLN A 5 -20.73 -8.92 -7.35
CA GLN A 5 -20.46 -7.54 -6.97
C GLN A 5 -19.14 -7.44 -6.17
N LEU A 6 -18.89 -8.38 -5.25
CA LEU A 6 -17.63 -8.42 -4.50
C LEU A 6 -16.42 -8.58 -5.44
N LEU A 7 -16.49 -9.50 -6.41
CA LEU A 7 -15.42 -9.70 -7.39
C LEU A 7 -15.21 -8.49 -8.29
N ALA A 8 -16.28 -7.78 -8.65
CA ALA A 8 -16.20 -6.52 -9.40
C ALA A 8 -15.48 -5.43 -8.60
N GLU A 9 -15.80 -5.27 -7.31
CA GLU A 9 -15.15 -4.31 -6.41
C GLU A 9 -13.66 -4.65 -6.20
N ILE A 10 -13.31 -5.92 -6.03
CA ILE A 10 -11.91 -6.37 -5.94
C ILE A 10 -11.15 -6.00 -7.22
N ARG A 11 -11.77 -6.23 -8.39
CA ARG A 11 -11.15 -5.87 -9.68
C ARG A 11 -10.94 -4.36 -9.81
N GLU A 12 -11.91 -3.55 -9.41
CA GLU A 12 -11.81 -2.09 -9.44
C GLU A 12 -10.72 -1.57 -8.50
N ALA A 13 -10.63 -2.10 -7.28
CA ALA A 13 -9.58 -1.78 -6.32
C ALA A 13 -8.19 -2.12 -6.88
N ASN A 14 -8.04 -3.32 -7.45
CA ASN A 14 -6.79 -3.76 -8.06
C ASN A 14 -6.37 -2.86 -9.23
N LEU A 15 -7.32 -2.49 -10.10
CA LEU A 15 -7.04 -1.63 -11.24
C LEU A 15 -6.59 -0.24 -10.77
N THR A 16 -7.33 0.35 -9.83
CA THR A 16 -7.03 1.67 -9.27
C THR A 16 -5.65 1.70 -8.62
N TYR A 17 -5.31 0.67 -7.86
CA TYR A 17 -4.00 0.53 -7.23
C TYR A 17 -2.87 0.46 -8.27
N LEU A 18 -3.00 -0.41 -9.29
CA LEU A 18 -1.98 -0.56 -10.34
C LEU A 18 -1.78 0.74 -11.13
N MET A 19 -2.86 1.46 -11.44
CA MET A 19 -2.79 2.75 -12.13
C MET A 19 -2.09 3.83 -11.30
N LEU A 20 -2.37 3.88 -10.00
CA LEU A 20 -1.69 4.79 -9.08
C LEU A 20 -0.21 4.45 -8.97
N ALA A 21 0.12 3.17 -8.78
CA ALA A 21 1.51 2.71 -8.69
C ALA A 21 2.32 3.09 -9.94
N GLN A 22 1.77 2.84 -11.14
CA GLN A 22 2.43 3.26 -12.40
C GLN A 22 2.61 4.78 -12.49
N THR A 23 1.64 5.57 -12.00
CA THR A 23 1.74 7.04 -12.00
C THR A 23 2.84 7.52 -11.06
N MET A 24 2.95 6.93 -9.87
CA MET A 24 4.01 7.23 -8.91
C MET A 24 5.39 6.87 -9.48
N ILE A 25 5.54 5.66 -10.04
CA ILE A 25 6.80 5.17 -10.64
C ILE A 25 7.27 6.09 -11.77
N ARG A 26 6.36 6.55 -12.63
CA ARG A 26 6.69 7.49 -13.72
C ARG A 26 7.07 8.88 -13.24
N LYS A 27 6.54 9.31 -12.09
CA LYS A 27 6.80 10.63 -11.52
C LYS A 27 8.18 10.66 -10.83
N ASP A 28 8.41 9.70 -9.94
CA ASP A 28 9.67 9.51 -9.23
C ASP A 28 9.74 8.07 -8.73
N LYS A 29 10.61 7.25 -9.35
CA LYS A 29 10.75 5.84 -9.01
C LYS A 29 11.30 5.64 -7.60
N ALA A 30 12.26 6.46 -7.17
CA ALA A 30 12.88 6.31 -5.86
C ALA A 30 11.86 6.61 -4.75
N GLU A 31 11.05 7.66 -4.93
CA GLU A 31 9.95 7.96 -4.03
C GLU A 31 8.86 6.86 -4.07
N ALA A 32 8.56 6.34 -5.27
CA ALA A 32 7.56 5.29 -5.44
C ALA A 32 7.94 3.98 -4.74
N VAL A 33 9.21 3.55 -4.81
CA VAL A 33 9.74 2.39 -4.08
C VAL A 33 9.41 2.51 -2.59
N PHE A 34 9.75 3.65 -1.99
CA PHE A 34 9.50 3.88 -0.57
C PHE A 34 8.00 3.93 -0.23
N ARG A 35 7.18 4.61 -1.03
CA ARG A 35 5.74 4.79 -0.76
C ARG A 35 4.92 3.53 -1.04
N LEU A 36 5.26 2.78 -2.08
CA LEU A 36 4.58 1.54 -2.46
C LEU A 36 5.06 0.36 -1.60
N GLY A 37 6.35 0.32 -1.25
CA GLY A 37 6.94 -0.74 -0.41
C GLY A 37 7.21 -1.98 -1.24
N LEU A 38 7.63 -1.73 -2.47
CA LEU A 38 7.99 -2.72 -3.45
C LEU A 38 9.48 -2.58 -3.70
N SER A 39 10.15 -3.67 -4.06
CA SER A 39 11.54 -3.60 -4.50
C SER A 39 11.67 -2.77 -5.78
N GLU A 40 12.89 -2.31 -6.08
CA GLU A 40 13.15 -1.55 -7.31
C GLU A 40 12.81 -2.38 -8.56
N GLU A 41 13.12 -3.67 -8.55
CA GLU A 41 12.80 -4.59 -9.66
C GLU A 41 11.29 -4.74 -9.86
N ALA A 42 10.52 -4.81 -8.77
CA ALA A 42 9.06 -4.85 -8.83
C ALA A 42 8.50 -3.54 -9.42
N CYS A 43 9.04 -2.39 -9.03
CA CYS A 43 8.69 -1.10 -9.62
C CYS A 43 9.05 -1.01 -11.11
N ASP A 44 10.20 -1.54 -11.53
CA ASP A 44 10.60 -1.59 -12.94
C ASP A 44 9.64 -2.46 -13.76
N ILE A 45 9.27 -3.65 -13.25
CA ILE A 45 8.27 -4.50 -13.89
C ILE A 45 6.93 -3.77 -13.98
N LEU A 46 6.43 -3.20 -12.87
CA LEU A 46 5.15 -2.47 -12.87
C LEU A 46 5.14 -1.30 -13.85
N GLY A 47 6.25 -0.57 -13.95
CA GLY A 47 6.41 0.57 -14.85
C GLY A 47 6.34 0.19 -16.34
N THR A 48 6.71 -1.04 -16.70
CA THR A 48 6.71 -1.51 -18.09
C THR A 48 5.39 -2.17 -18.54
N LEU A 49 4.48 -2.47 -17.60
CA LEU A 49 3.21 -3.15 -17.93
C LEU A 49 2.36 -2.31 -18.88
N SER A 50 1.90 -2.94 -19.95
CA SER A 50 0.89 -2.37 -20.84
C SER A 50 -0.49 -2.33 -20.20
N ALA A 51 -1.37 -1.46 -20.70
CA ALA A 51 -2.75 -1.37 -20.23
C ALA A 51 -3.49 -2.73 -20.26
N ALA A 52 -3.25 -3.55 -21.29
CA ALA A 52 -3.83 -4.89 -21.40
C ALA A 52 -3.34 -5.84 -20.29
N GLN A 53 -2.05 -5.76 -19.93
CA GLN A 53 -1.49 -6.56 -18.84
C GLN A 53 -2.01 -6.09 -17.48
N VAL A 54 -2.13 -4.77 -17.26
CA VAL A 54 -2.73 -4.20 -16.05
C VAL A 54 -4.16 -4.70 -15.87
N LEU A 55 -4.99 -4.63 -16.91
CA LEU A 55 -6.37 -5.12 -16.87
C LEU A 55 -6.46 -6.62 -16.57
N LYS A 56 -5.55 -7.42 -17.12
CA LYS A 56 -5.47 -8.87 -16.87
C LYS A 56 -5.07 -9.19 -15.42
N ILE A 57 -4.17 -8.41 -14.84
CA ILE A 57 -3.76 -8.59 -13.44
C ILE A 57 -4.88 -8.12 -12.51
N ALA A 58 -5.53 -6.99 -12.83
CA ALA A 58 -6.63 -6.46 -12.05
C ALA A 58 -7.85 -7.39 -11.98
N SER A 59 -8.09 -8.18 -13.03
CA SER A 59 -9.22 -9.13 -13.07
C SER A 59 -9.07 -10.35 -12.16
N ARG A 60 -8.01 -10.45 -11.36
CA ARG A 60 -7.84 -11.53 -10.38
C ARG A 60 -8.81 -11.35 -9.20
N ASN A 61 -9.25 -12.47 -8.66
CA ASN A 61 -10.24 -12.58 -7.60
C ASN A 61 -9.67 -12.26 -6.20
N THR A 62 -8.38 -11.92 -6.14
CA THR A 62 -7.63 -11.64 -4.91
C THR A 62 -7.17 -10.20 -4.92
N LEU A 63 -7.26 -9.52 -3.78
CA LEU A 63 -6.68 -8.19 -3.63
C LEU A 63 -5.17 -8.25 -3.80
N LEU A 64 -4.63 -7.35 -4.61
CA LEU A 64 -3.19 -7.22 -4.86
C LEU A 64 -2.51 -6.35 -3.81
N CYS A 65 -3.21 -5.34 -3.31
CA CYS A 65 -2.73 -4.48 -2.24
C CYS A 65 -3.18 -5.03 -0.89
N SER A 66 -2.23 -5.19 0.03
CA SER A 66 -2.50 -5.44 1.45
C SER A 66 -2.26 -4.18 2.26
N PHE A 67 -2.81 -4.14 3.46
CA PHE A 67 -2.44 -3.11 4.42
C PHE A 67 -0.99 -3.32 4.84
N ARG A 68 -0.19 -2.28 4.74
CA ARG A 68 1.15 -2.22 5.34
C ARG A 68 1.10 -2.21 6.87
N VAL A 69 -0.09 -1.92 7.43
CA VAL A 69 -0.36 -1.91 8.86
C VAL A 69 -1.10 -3.20 9.23
N ASP A 70 -0.36 -4.26 9.53
CA ASP A 70 -0.91 -5.53 10.04
C ASP A 70 -0.96 -5.58 11.58
N ASP A 71 -0.20 -4.72 12.24
CA ASP A 71 -0.03 -4.70 13.68
C ASP A 71 -1.05 -3.78 14.38
N GLU A 72 -1.82 -4.35 15.31
CA GLU A 72 -2.77 -3.64 16.17
C GLU A 72 -2.11 -2.45 16.89
N MET A 73 -0.81 -2.56 17.23
CA MET A 73 -0.05 -1.48 17.85
C MET A 73 0.04 -0.24 16.95
N VAL A 74 0.25 -0.40 15.65
CA VAL A 74 0.34 0.73 14.71
C VAL A 74 -1.03 1.35 14.49
N TRP A 75 -2.10 0.54 14.45
CA TRP A 75 -3.47 1.06 14.43
C TRP A 75 -3.80 1.90 15.67
N ASN A 76 -3.40 1.44 16.86
CA ASN A 76 -3.58 2.20 18.10
C ASN A 76 -2.79 3.51 18.11
N LEU A 77 -1.59 3.53 17.53
CA LEU A 77 -0.78 4.74 17.39
C LEU A 77 -1.35 5.73 16.37
N LEU A 78 -1.90 5.25 15.25
CA LEU A 78 -2.48 6.10 14.20
C LEU A 78 -3.86 6.65 14.57
N THR A 79 -4.64 5.91 15.36
CA THR A 79 -5.99 6.30 15.79
C THR A 79 -6.02 7.01 17.15
N ASN A 80 -4.87 7.07 17.84
CA ASN A 80 -4.69 7.73 19.14
C ASN A 80 -5.67 7.22 20.24
N HIS A 81 -6.09 5.95 20.15
CA HIS A 81 -7.21 5.39 20.92
C HIS A 81 -6.80 4.74 22.26
N SER A 82 -5.57 4.94 22.75
CA SER A 82 -5.15 4.43 24.06
C SER A 82 -5.51 5.40 25.19
N SER A 83 -6.25 4.92 26.19
CA SER A 83 -6.67 5.66 27.39
C SER A 83 -5.52 6.06 28.33
N ASN A 84 -4.32 5.50 28.17
CA ASN A 84 -3.13 5.86 28.95
C ASN A 84 -2.22 6.80 28.17
N LYS A 85 -2.47 8.10 28.30
CA LYS A 85 -1.67 9.18 27.73
C LYS A 85 -0.29 9.25 28.39
N ILE A 86 0.76 8.90 27.63
CA ILE A 86 2.14 9.36 27.88
C ILE A 86 2.76 9.74 26.53
N GLY A 87 2.23 10.76 25.84
CA GLY A 87 2.80 11.20 24.55
C GLY A 87 2.04 12.32 23.85
N ASN A 88 2.77 13.16 23.13
CA ASN A 88 2.25 14.18 22.23
C ASN A 88 1.71 13.51 20.94
N GLU A 89 0.62 13.99 20.37
CA GLU A 89 0.03 13.42 19.14
C GLU A 89 1.04 13.40 17.98
N ALA A 90 1.84 14.47 17.87
CA ALA A 90 2.91 14.58 16.90
C ALA A 90 4.01 13.50 17.08
N THR A 91 4.31 13.10 18.32
CA THR A 91 5.31 12.06 18.60
C THR A 91 4.77 10.66 18.29
N ASN A 92 3.48 10.42 18.52
CA ASN A 92 2.85 9.13 18.19
C ASN A 92 2.78 8.90 16.68
N ALA A 93 2.39 9.93 15.90
CA ALA A 93 2.40 9.87 14.45
C ALA A 93 3.82 9.66 13.88
N LEU A 94 4.83 10.28 14.49
CA LEU A 94 6.23 10.06 14.13
C LEU A 94 6.67 8.62 14.38
N HIS A 95 6.33 8.04 15.55
CA HIS A 95 6.63 6.63 15.84
C HIS A 95 5.95 5.68 14.86
N ALA A 96 4.68 5.92 14.52
CA ALA A 96 3.98 5.12 13.51
C ALA A 96 4.67 5.21 12.14
N ASN A 97 5.04 6.42 11.69
CA ASN A 97 5.76 6.61 10.43
C ASN A 97 7.13 5.93 10.42
N ILE A 98 7.89 5.97 11.53
CA ILE A 98 9.18 5.28 11.66
C ILE A 98 8.99 3.77 11.59
N LEU A 99 8.02 3.21 12.34
CA LEU A 99 7.70 1.78 12.29
C LEU A 99 7.32 1.34 10.87
N MET A 100 6.50 2.13 10.19
CA MET A 100 6.08 1.88 8.81
C MET A 100 7.23 1.97 7.81
N ALA A 101 8.19 2.86 8.03
CA ALA A 101 9.40 2.98 7.21
C ALA A 101 10.40 1.83 7.46
N SER A 102 10.56 1.40 8.72
CA SER A 102 11.44 0.29 9.09
C SER A 102 11.07 -1.00 8.38
N ARG A 103 9.77 -1.28 8.23
CA ARG A 103 9.29 -2.49 7.52
C ARG A 103 9.52 -2.44 6.02
N VAL A 104 9.65 -1.25 5.41
CA VAL A 104 10.08 -1.13 4.01
C VAL A 104 11.53 -1.60 3.84
N SER A 105 12.38 -1.36 4.85
CA SER A 105 13.78 -1.79 4.82
C SER A 105 13.96 -3.31 4.94
N GLU A 106 12.94 -4.06 5.37
CA GLU A 106 13.01 -5.53 5.41
C GLU A 106 12.67 -6.18 4.06
N VAL A 107 12.05 -5.42 3.14
CA VAL A 107 11.62 -5.88 1.81
C VAL A 107 12.62 -5.47 0.72
N LEU A 108 13.52 -4.52 1.02
CA LEU A 108 14.64 -4.08 0.17
C LEU A 108 15.89 -4.93 0.43
#